data_AF-A0A7S2N9K9-F1
#
_entry.id   AF-A0A7S2N9K9-F1
#
_cell.length_a   1.000
_cell.length_b   1.000
_cell.length_c   1.000
_cell.angle_alpha   90.00
_cell.angle_beta   90.00
_cell.angle_gamma   90.00
#
_symmetry.space_group_name_H-M   'P 1'
#
loop_
_entity.id
_entity.type
_entity.pdbx_description
1 polymer ?
#
loop_
_entity_poly.entity_id
_entity_poly.type
_entity_poly.pdbx_seq_one_letter_code
_entity_poly.pdbx_strand_id
1 'polypeptide(L)'
;CSPHLQASIAASMDPSTAAFNAMMDKLGRYMREHELPPDLRNKLRAYFKSARSLYSISHDEQEMVDLLSPMLRDAVVMHTHGRWLRALPCIRDIVTASDERDQHFITSLMRKMLTSAFVQGERIPFG
;
A
#
# COMPACT_ATOMS: atom_id res chain seq x y z
N CYS A 1 36.58 -28.96 12.87
CA CYS A 1 35.69 -27.79 13.01
C CYS A 1 35.41 -27.23 11.62
N SER A 2 34.31 -27.69 11.00
CA SER A 2 34.00 -27.43 9.59
C SER A 2 33.44 -26.01 9.38
N PRO A 3 33.92 -25.26 8.37
CA PRO A 3 33.58 -23.86 8.15
C PRO A 3 32.21 -23.64 7.48
N HIS A 4 31.39 -24.67 7.31
CA HIS A 4 30.14 -24.59 6.55
C HIS A 4 28.94 -24.00 7.33
N LEU A 5 29.08 -23.75 8.63
CA LEU A 5 27.96 -23.28 9.47
C LEU A 5 27.81 -21.74 9.51
N GLN A 6 28.76 -20.95 8.99
CA GLN A 6 28.65 -19.49 9.00
C GLN A 6 27.87 -18.89 7.82
N ALA A 7 27.64 -19.65 6.75
CA ALA A 7 26.86 -19.16 5.60
C ALA A 7 25.34 -19.17 5.83
N SER A 8 24.85 -19.93 6.82
CA SER A 8 23.40 -20.11 7.04
C SER A 8 22.77 -19.04 7.93
N ILE A 9 23.57 -18.30 8.70
CA ILE A 9 23.06 -17.30 9.66
C ILE A 9 22.97 -15.89 9.03
N ALA A 10 23.71 -15.63 7.95
CA ALA A 10 23.63 -14.36 7.21
C ALA A 10 22.36 -14.23 6.33
N ALA A 11 21.54 -15.28 6.23
CA ALA A 11 20.34 -15.30 5.41
C ALA A 11 19.06 -14.92 6.17
N SER A 12 19.15 -14.30 7.35
CA SER A 12 18.04 -13.50 7.88
C SER A 12 18.01 -12.12 7.22
N MET A 13 18.08 -12.09 5.88
CA MET A 13 17.75 -10.88 5.14
C MET A 13 16.28 -10.61 5.43
N ASP A 14 16.02 -9.53 6.16
CA ASP A 14 14.67 -9.00 6.34
C ASP A 14 13.91 -9.06 4.99
N PRO A 15 12.90 -9.94 4.86
CA PRO A 15 12.21 -10.15 3.59
C PRO A 15 11.63 -8.86 3.01
N SER A 16 11.25 -7.92 3.88
CA SER A 16 10.78 -6.57 3.50
C SER A 16 11.89 -5.77 2.80
N THR A 17 13.13 -5.85 3.29
CA THR A 17 14.29 -5.20 2.65
C THR A 17 14.63 -5.82 1.29
N ALA A 18 14.58 -7.14 1.15
CA ALA A 18 14.82 -7.80 -0.13
C ALA A 18 13.76 -7.44 -1.19
N ALA A 19 12.48 -7.47 -0.80
CA ALA A 19 11.36 -7.10 -1.67
C ALA A 19 11.43 -5.63 -2.12
N PHE A 20 11.77 -4.73 -1.20
CA PHE A 20 11.94 -3.31 -1.51
C PHE A 20 13.09 -3.06 -2.49
N ASN A 21 14.25 -3.72 -2.29
CA ASN A 21 15.37 -3.60 -3.22
C ASN A 21 15.00 -4.09 -4.62
N ALA A 22 14.30 -5.23 -4.73
CA ALA A 22 13.80 -5.73 -6.00
C ALA A 22 12.81 -4.76 -6.68
N MET A 23 11.96 -4.08 -5.90
CA MET A 23 11.08 -3.02 -6.42
C MET A 23 11.87 -1.80 -6.94
N MET A 24 12.90 -1.35 -6.21
CA MET A 24 13.78 -0.26 -6.63
C MET A 24 14.54 -0.58 -7.92
N ASP A 25 14.93 -1.85 -8.12
CA ASP A 25 15.55 -2.32 -9.36
C ASP A 25 14.58 -2.31 -10.53
N LYS A 26 13.33 -2.75 -10.32
CA LYS A 26 12.24 -2.65 -11.31
C LYS A 26 12.01 -1.20 -11.72
N LEU A 27 11.95 -0.28 -10.74
CA LEU A 27 11.85 1.16 -11.00
C LEU A 27 13.04 1.65 -11.83
N GLY A 28 14.26 1.26 -11.46
CA GLY A 28 15.48 1.61 -12.20
C GLY A 28 15.48 1.13 -13.66
N ARG A 29 14.86 -0.01 -13.94
CA ARG A 29 14.70 -0.55 -15.30
C ARG A 29 13.68 0.26 -16.09
N TYR A 30 12.48 0.46 -15.53
CA TYR A 30 11.41 1.26 -16.13
C TYR A 30 11.90 2.66 -16.51
N MET A 31 12.61 3.35 -15.60
CA MET A 31 13.14 4.68 -15.86
C MET A 31 14.17 4.74 -17.00
N ARG A 32 14.90 3.63 -17.24
CA ARG A 32 15.88 3.52 -18.33
C ARG A 32 15.19 3.22 -19.65
N GLU A 33 14.25 2.27 -19.66
CA GLU A 33 13.48 1.87 -20.84
C GLU A 33 12.68 3.05 -21.43
N HIS A 34 12.17 3.93 -20.56
CA HIS A 34 11.43 5.13 -20.97
C HIS A 34 12.28 6.40 -21.06
N GLU A 35 13.62 6.29 -20.98
CA GLU A 35 14.55 7.41 -21.13
C GLU A 35 14.22 8.64 -20.26
N LEU A 36 13.70 8.44 -19.05
CA LEU A 36 13.22 9.56 -18.22
C LEU A 36 14.36 10.56 -17.92
N PRO A 37 14.09 11.87 -17.83
CA PRO A 37 15.13 12.85 -17.54
C PRO A 37 15.73 12.64 -16.14
N PRO A 38 17.02 12.98 -15.92
CA PRO A 38 17.72 12.73 -14.65
C PRO A 38 16.99 13.26 -13.42
N ASP A 39 16.41 14.45 -13.52
CA ASP A 39 15.67 15.09 -12.43
C ASP A 39 14.44 14.27 -12.02
N LEU A 40 13.70 13.74 -12.98
CA LEU A 40 12.53 12.89 -12.71
C LEU A 40 12.95 11.55 -12.10
N ARG A 41 14.07 10.97 -12.56
CA ARG A 41 14.61 9.75 -11.97
C ARG A 41 14.98 9.93 -10.49
N ASN A 42 15.55 11.08 -10.15
CA ASN A 42 15.92 11.40 -8.78
C ASN A 42 14.69 11.59 -7.90
N LYS A 43 13.66 12.30 -8.40
CA LYS A 43 12.38 12.48 -7.70
C LYS A 43 11.68 11.14 -7.43
N LEU A 44 11.60 10.26 -8.43
CA LEU A 44 10.99 8.93 -8.28
C LEU A 44 11.72 8.10 -7.21
N ARG A 45 13.06 8.04 -7.26
CA ARG A 45 13.84 7.31 -6.24
C ARG A 45 13.66 7.88 -4.84
N ALA A 46 13.63 9.21 -4.70
CA ALA A 46 13.41 9.86 -3.42
C ALA A 46 12.02 9.53 -2.87
N TYR A 47 10.99 9.62 -3.72
CA TYR A 47 9.61 9.25 -3.36
C TYR A 47 9.51 7.82 -2.84
N PHE A 48 9.97 6.83 -3.61
CA PHE A 48 9.85 5.42 -3.20
C PHE A 48 10.66 5.10 -1.93
N LYS A 49 11.81 5.77 -1.72
CA LYS A 49 12.57 5.65 -0.46
C LYS A 49 11.83 6.24 0.72
N SER A 50 11.25 7.42 0.58
CA SER A 50 10.49 8.08 1.65
C SER A 50 9.17 7.39 1.96
N ALA A 51 8.53 6.80 0.95
CA ALA A 51 7.28 6.06 1.10
C ALA A 51 7.48 4.60 1.50
N ARG A 52 8.71 4.14 1.74
CA ARG A 52 9.03 2.72 2.00
C ARG A 52 8.22 2.11 3.14
N SER A 53 8.12 2.79 4.28
CA SER A 53 7.37 2.30 5.44
C SER A 53 5.87 2.16 5.12
N LEU A 54 5.31 3.11 4.37
CA LEU A 54 3.91 3.09 3.95
C LEU A 54 3.65 1.95 2.96
N TYR A 55 4.55 1.74 1.99
CA TYR A 55 4.41 0.65 1.03
C TYR A 55 4.49 -0.73 1.68
N SER A 56 5.41 -0.94 2.64
CA SER A 56 5.49 -2.21 3.38
C SER A 56 4.19 -2.50 4.12
N ILE A 57 3.67 -1.52 4.87
CA ILE A 57 2.42 -1.69 5.64
C ILE A 57 1.25 -1.98 4.68
N SER A 58 1.11 -1.19 3.61
CA SER A 58 -0.02 -1.36 2.67
C SER A 58 -0.01 -2.67 1.88
N HIS A 59 1.16 -3.18 1.48
CA HIS A 59 1.24 -4.44 0.73
C HIS A 59 0.95 -5.64 1.63
N ASP A 60 1.54 -5.67 2.82
CA ASP A 60 1.33 -6.76 3.78
C ASP A 60 -0.14 -6.82 4.22
N GLU A 61 -0.76 -5.66 4.48
CA GLU A 61 -2.19 -5.56 4.81
C GLU A 61 -3.09 -6.05 3.66
N GLN A 62 -2.81 -5.64 2.42
CA GLN A 62 -3.62 -6.02 1.26
C GLN A 62 -3.54 -7.52 0.97
N GLU A 63 -2.34 -8.11 1.00
CA GLU A 63 -2.15 -9.55 0.79
C GLU A 63 -2.87 -10.37 1.86
N MET A 64 -2.81 -9.94 3.13
CA MET A 64 -3.54 -10.60 4.22
C MET A 64 -5.05 -10.51 4.04
N VAL A 65 -5.57 -9.34 3.65
CA VAL A 65 -7.00 -9.12 3.41
C VAL A 65 -7.50 -9.96 2.23
N ASP A 66 -6.67 -10.19 1.22
CA ASP A 66 -7.03 -10.97 0.03
C ASP A 66 -7.14 -12.48 0.29
N LEU A 67 -6.53 -13.00 1.36
CA LEU A 67 -6.67 -14.39 1.81
C LEU A 67 -7.96 -14.66 2.59
N LEU A 68 -8.66 -13.61 3.03
CA LEU A 68 -9.88 -13.75 3.83
C LEU A 68 -11.09 -14.12 2.96
N SER A 69 -12.01 -14.89 3.55
CA SER A 69 -13.34 -15.10 2.96
C SER A 69 -14.05 -13.76 2.73
N PRO A 70 -14.96 -13.64 1.74
CA PRO A 70 -15.62 -12.37 1.42
C PRO A 70 -16.26 -11.71 2.65
N MET A 71 -16.93 -12.49 3.50
CA MET A 71 -17.56 -11.99 4.72
C MET A 71 -16.54 -11.41 5.72
N LEU A 72 -15.42 -12.10 5.96
CA LEU A 72 -14.38 -11.64 6.88
C LEU A 72 -13.63 -10.42 6.33
N ARG A 73 -13.40 -10.41 5.01
CA ARG A 73 -12.79 -9.30 4.29
C ARG A 73 -13.60 -8.02 4.48
N ASP A 74 -14.91 -8.09 4.25
CA ASP A 74 -15.80 -6.96 4.39
C ASP A 74 -15.80 -6.41 5.83
N ALA A 75 -15.82 -7.32 6.83
CA ALA A 75 -15.72 -6.93 8.23
C ALA A 75 -14.40 -6.20 8.56
N VAL A 76 -13.26 -6.70 8.06
CA VAL A 76 -11.94 -6.08 8.27
C VAL A 76 -11.87 -4.71 7.61
N VAL A 77 -12.27 -4.61 6.34
CA VAL A 77 -12.28 -3.35 5.57
C VAL A 77 -13.16 -2.29 6.24
N MET A 78 -14.34 -2.69 6.75
CA MET A 78 -15.23 -1.80 7.50
C MET A 78 -14.64 -1.35 8.82
N HIS A 79 -13.85 -2.19 9.49
CA HIS A 79 -13.18 -1.81 10.73
C HIS A 79 -12.03 -0.83 10.50
N THR A 80 -11.19 -1.09 9.49
CA THR A 80 -9.99 -0.28 9.19
C THR A 80 -10.33 1.07 8.58
N HIS A 81 -11.21 1.11 7.58
CA HIS A 81 -11.55 2.33 6.84
C HIS A 81 -12.83 3.02 7.33
N GLY A 82 -13.70 2.31 8.07
CA GLY A 82 -15.02 2.80 8.46
C GLY A 82 -15.00 4.07 9.32
N ARG A 83 -13.94 4.28 10.11
CA ARG A 83 -13.79 5.52 10.89
C ARG A 83 -13.72 6.75 9.98
N TRP A 84 -12.99 6.66 8.87
CA TRP A 84 -12.83 7.78 7.95
C TRP A 84 -14.13 8.10 7.21
N LEU A 85 -14.85 7.10 6.70
CA LEU A 85 -16.13 7.35 6.03
C LEU A 85 -17.18 7.95 6.97
N ARG A 86 -17.22 7.53 8.24
CA ARG A 86 -18.14 8.14 9.23
C ARG A 86 -17.87 9.62 9.48
N ALA A 87 -16.66 10.09 9.20
CA ALA A 87 -16.30 11.50 9.32
C ALA A 87 -16.76 12.35 8.13
N LEU A 88 -17.14 11.74 7.00
CA LEU A 88 -17.56 12.45 5.80
C LEU A 88 -19.07 12.80 5.87
N PRO A 89 -19.45 14.10 5.91
CA PRO A 89 -20.84 14.50 6.08
C PRO A 89 -21.77 14.00 4.97
N CYS A 90 -21.28 13.90 3.74
CA CYS A 90 -22.08 13.54 2.56
C CYS A 90 -22.47 12.06 2.46
N ILE A 91 -21.80 11.17 3.20
CA ILE A 91 -22.05 9.73 3.17
C ILE A 91 -22.35 9.14 4.55
N ARG A 92 -22.28 9.97 5.61
CA ARG A 92 -22.44 9.54 7.00
C ARG A 92 -23.72 8.73 7.21
N ASP A 93 -24.84 9.23 6.68
CA ASP A 93 -26.14 8.63 6.90
C ASP A 93 -26.25 7.25 6.23
N ILE A 94 -25.59 7.08 5.07
CA ILE A 94 -25.48 5.81 4.33
C ILE A 94 -24.59 4.82 5.09
N VAL A 95 -23.49 5.29 5.69
CA VAL A 95 -22.56 4.45 6.48
C VAL A 95 -23.20 3.93 7.77
N THR A 96 -24.14 4.69 8.35
CA THR A 96 -24.88 4.29 9.56
C THR A 96 -26.16 3.53 9.26
N ALA A 97 -26.59 3.50 7.99
CA ALA A 97 -27.80 2.79 7.59
C ALA A 97 -27.60 1.28 7.73
N SER A 98 -28.68 0.59 8.09
CA SER A 98 -28.72 -0.88 8.17
C SER A 98 -29.35 -1.52 6.93
N ASP A 99 -29.72 -0.75 5.91
CA ASP A 99 -30.24 -1.30 4.64
C ASP A 99 -29.14 -2.08 3.92
N GLU A 100 -29.47 -3.27 3.42
CA GLU A 100 -28.54 -4.17 2.72
C GLU A 100 -27.91 -3.48 1.50
N ARG A 101 -28.67 -2.62 0.81
CA ARG A 101 -28.18 -1.86 -0.34
C ARG A 101 -27.10 -0.85 0.05
N ASP A 102 -27.33 -0.12 1.14
CA ASP A 102 -26.39 0.88 1.64
C ASP A 102 -25.11 0.20 2.16
N GLN A 103 -25.23 -0.93 2.85
CA GLN A 103 -24.09 -1.75 3.26
C GLN A 103 -23.30 -2.26 2.04
N HIS A 104 -23.98 -2.77 1.01
CA HIS A 104 -23.31 -3.23 -0.21
C HIS A 104 -22.59 -2.08 -0.95
N PHE A 105 -23.21 -0.89 -1.01
CA PHE A 105 -22.60 0.30 -1.58
C PHE A 105 -21.33 0.69 -0.82
N ILE A 106 -21.40 0.82 0.51
CA ILE A 106 -20.26 1.21 1.35
C ILE A 106 -19.14 0.19 1.27
N THR A 107 -19.43 -1.11 1.38
CA THR A 107 -18.44 -2.17 1.20
C THR A 107 -17.78 -2.11 -0.18
N SER A 108 -18.55 -1.84 -1.24
CA SER A 108 -18.01 -1.70 -2.59
C SER A 108 -17.16 -0.45 -2.78
N LEU A 109 -17.56 0.67 -2.15
CA LEU A 109 -16.79 1.91 -2.14
C LEU A 109 -15.44 1.70 -1.45
N MET A 110 -15.46 1.10 -0.25
CA MET A 110 -14.26 0.84 0.53
C MET A 110 -13.26 -0.05 -0.20
N ARG A 111 -13.72 -1.10 -0.87
CA ARG A 111 -12.87 -1.98 -1.69
C ARG A 111 -12.19 -1.24 -2.85
N LYS A 112 -12.73 -0.10 -3.28
CA LYS A 112 -12.17 0.74 -4.35
C LYS A 112 -11.31 1.88 -3.82
N MET A 113 -11.26 2.09 -2.50
CA MET A 113 -10.40 3.11 -1.92
C MET A 113 -8.95 2.64 -1.96
N LEU A 114 -8.06 3.54 -2.39
CA LEU A 114 -6.63 3.30 -2.42
C LEU A 114 -5.94 4.27 -1.46
N THR A 115 -5.20 3.74 -0.50
CA THR A 115 -4.33 4.56 0.34
C THR A 115 -3.20 5.10 -0.53
N SER A 116 -3.13 6.43 -0.66
CA SER A 116 -2.07 7.11 -1.39
C SER A 116 -1.09 7.75 -0.41
N ALA A 117 0.20 7.51 -0.61
CA ALA A 117 1.26 8.18 0.14
C ALA A 117 1.60 9.51 -0.55
N PHE A 118 1.68 10.59 0.24
CA PHE A 118 2.18 11.88 -0.24
C PHE A 118 3.45 12.22 0.55
N VAL A 119 4.56 12.42 -0.15
CA VAL A 119 5.85 12.69 0.48
C VAL A 119 6.02 14.19 0.66
N GLN A 120 6.75 14.61 1.70
CA GLN A 120 6.98 16.01 2.02
C GLN A 120 7.49 16.81 0.79
N GLY A 121 6.76 17.86 0.41
CA GLY A 121 7.10 18.73 -0.72
C GLY A 121 6.41 18.38 -2.05
N GLU A 122 5.67 17.28 -2.10
CA GLU A 122 4.82 16.93 -3.24
C GLU A 122 3.55 17.80 -3.23
N ARG A 123 3.32 18.55 -4.30
CA ARG A 123 2.05 19.26 -4.51
C ARG A 123 1.15 18.35 -5.33
N ILE A 124 -0.06 18.11 -4.84
CA ILE A 124 -1.11 17.47 -5.65
C ILE A 124 -1.21 18.29 -6.94
N PRO A 125 -1.08 17.68 -8.13
CA PRO A 125 -1.38 18.39 -9.36
C PRO A 125 -2.86 18.75 -9.28
N PHE A 126 -3.15 19.99 -8.92
CA PHE A 126 -4.51 20.51 -8.96
C PHE A 126 -4.99 20.35 -10.41
N GLY A 127 -6.06 19.57 -10.58
CA GLY A 127 -6.80 19.50 -11.84
C GLY A 127 -7.50 20.81 -12.13
#